data_AF-A0A833DWS2-F1
#
_entry.id   AF-A0A833DWS2-F1
#
_cell.length_a   1.000
_cell.length_b   1.000
_cell.length_c   1.000
_cell.angle_alpha   90.00
_cell.angle_beta   90.00
_cell.angle_gamma   90.00
#
_symmetry.space_group_name_H-M   'P 1'
#
loop_
_entity.id
_entity.type
_entity.pdbx_description
1 polymer ?
#
loop_
_entity_poly.entity_id
_entity_poly.type
_entity_poly.pdbx_seq_one_letter_code
_entity_poly.pdbx_strand_id
1 'polypeptide(L)'
;MARRGINWAVEVLKRLKGLDFPAKKEQIRERLKDLYWHGMPMEKILDEVPKGEFSSPAELLHEISEAIRRLEDRGELPVTARRGINWAVEVLKRLRGAEFPINKEELAKRLEGLQWRGVDIRNLMSEIGKDKFESPAEVLHELSEAIKKLEEKGVVQA
;
A
#
# COMPACT_ATOMS: atom_id res chain seq x y z
N MET A 1 1.95 -2.19 -11.19
CA MET A 1 0.60 -2.60 -11.58
C MET A 1 -0.22 -3.06 -10.37
N ALA A 2 -1.16 -2.23 -9.91
CA ALA A 2 -2.17 -2.63 -8.94
C ALA A 2 -3.25 -3.53 -9.56
N ARG A 3 -3.06 -4.87 -9.59
CA ARG A 3 -4.10 -5.83 -9.99
C ARG A 3 -4.63 -6.65 -8.83
N ARG A 4 -5.95 -6.58 -8.64
CA ARG A 4 -6.77 -7.15 -7.54
C ARG A 4 -6.65 -8.67 -7.49
N GLY A 5 -6.71 -9.24 -6.29
CA GLY A 5 -7.03 -10.66 -5.99
C GLY A 5 -6.03 -11.74 -6.41
N ILE A 6 -5.44 -11.62 -7.60
CA ILE A 6 -4.76 -12.75 -8.24
C ILE A 6 -3.26 -12.76 -7.92
N ASN A 7 -2.58 -11.60 -7.83
CA ASN A 7 -1.11 -11.62 -7.81
C ASN A 7 -0.51 -12.17 -6.51
N TRP A 8 -0.99 -11.71 -5.35
CA TRP A 8 -0.45 -12.19 -4.07
C TRP A 8 -0.93 -13.60 -3.73
N ALA A 9 -2.19 -13.92 -4.01
CA ALA A 9 -2.75 -15.25 -3.75
C ALA A 9 -2.07 -16.31 -4.60
N VAL A 10 -1.83 -16.03 -5.89
CA VAL A 10 -1.08 -16.93 -6.76
C VAL A 10 0.36 -17.10 -6.28
N GLU A 11 1.02 -16.03 -5.84
CA GLU A 11 2.40 -16.14 -5.35
C GLU A 11 2.48 -16.96 -4.06
N VAL A 12 1.52 -16.78 -3.14
CA VAL A 12 1.36 -17.65 -1.97
C VAL A 12 1.18 -19.11 -2.41
N LEU A 13 0.24 -19.39 -3.33
CA LEU A 13 0.00 -20.76 -3.81
C LEU A 13 1.22 -21.38 -4.50
N LYS A 14 2.01 -20.60 -5.27
CA LYS A 14 3.25 -21.09 -5.89
C LYS A 14 4.26 -21.54 -4.83
N ARG A 15 4.42 -20.78 -3.75
CA ARG A 15 5.35 -21.13 -2.67
C ARG A 15 4.89 -22.32 -1.83
N LEU A 16 3.58 -22.50 -1.74
CA LEU A 16 2.95 -23.64 -1.08
C LEU A 16 2.86 -24.88 -1.99
N LYS A 17 3.29 -24.81 -3.26
CA LYS A 17 3.27 -25.97 -4.15
C LYS A 17 4.05 -27.13 -3.51
N GLY A 18 3.42 -28.30 -3.48
CA GLY A 18 3.97 -29.51 -2.86
C GLY A 18 3.98 -29.50 -1.33
N LEU A 19 3.20 -28.62 -0.69
CA LEU A 19 2.86 -28.73 0.73
C LEU A 19 1.50 -29.45 0.84
N ASP A 20 1.48 -30.53 1.61
CA ASP A 20 0.24 -31.24 1.92
C ASP A 20 -0.57 -30.50 2.99
N PHE A 21 -1.89 -30.61 2.90
CA PHE A 21 -2.81 -30.08 3.88
C PHE A 21 -3.47 -31.23 4.67
N PRO A 22 -3.73 -31.06 5.98
CA PRO A 22 -3.62 -29.82 6.74
C PRO A 22 -2.18 -29.40 7.05
N ALA A 23 -1.94 -28.09 7.06
CA ALA A 23 -0.61 -27.51 7.24
C ALA A 23 -0.58 -26.57 8.45
N LYS A 24 0.47 -26.68 9.26
CA LYS A 24 0.71 -25.79 10.40
C LYS A 24 1.20 -24.42 9.95
N LYS A 25 0.86 -23.38 10.72
CA LYS A 25 1.27 -22.00 10.44
C LYS A 25 2.78 -21.87 10.31
N GLU A 26 3.55 -22.61 11.09
CA GLU A 26 5.02 -22.60 11.07
C GLU A 26 5.57 -23.15 9.74
N GLN A 27 4.95 -24.19 9.19
CA GLN A 27 5.31 -24.73 7.88
C GLN A 27 5.02 -23.72 6.77
N ILE A 28 3.87 -23.04 6.87
CA ILE A 28 3.48 -21.98 5.93
C ILE A 28 4.42 -20.77 6.06
N ARG A 29 4.77 -20.37 7.28
CA ARG A 29 5.69 -19.26 7.57
C ARG A 29 7.02 -19.47 6.87
N GLU A 30 7.61 -20.66 6.98
CA GLU A 30 8.87 -20.98 6.31
C GLU A 30 8.75 -20.89 4.78
N ARG A 31 7.64 -21.39 4.20
CA ARG A 31 7.40 -21.29 2.75
C ARG A 31 7.22 -19.84 2.27
N LEU A 32 6.65 -18.98 3.12
CA LEU A 32 6.38 -17.58 2.80
C LEU A 32 7.49 -16.62 3.25
N LYS A 33 8.62 -17.14 3.76
CA LYS A 33 9.79 -16.34 4.14
C LYS A 33 10.29 -15.49 2.97
N ASP A 34 10.64 -14.23 3.21
CA ASP A 34 11.05 -13.28 2.17
C ASP A 34 9.95 -12.98 1.11
N LEU A 35 8.70 -13.38 1.32
CA LEU A 35 7.57 -12.88 0.55
C LEU A 35 7.05 -11.60 1.19
N TYR A 36 6.87 -10.57 0.37
CA TYR A 36 6.35 -9.28 0.81
C TYR A 36 5.04 -8.98 0.13
N TRP A 37 4.04 -8.57 0.91
CA TRP A 37 2.82 -7.98 0.41
C TRP A 37 2.87 -6.49 0.66
N HIS A 38 3.01 -5.72 -0.41
CA HIS A 38 3.07 -4.26 -0.35
C HIS A 38 4.10 -3.70 0.67
N GLY A 39 5.29 -4.31 0.74
CA GLY A 39 6.36 -3.91 1.65
C GLY A 39 6.24 -4.46 3.08
N MET A 40 5.15 -5.16 3.40
CA MET A 40 5.01 -5.90 4.65
C MET A 40 5.45 -7.36 4.45
N PRO A 41 6.34 -7.91 5.31
CA PRO A 41 6.65 -9.34 5.29
C PRO A 41 5.39 -10.16 5.54
N MET A 42 5.20 -11.24 4.76
CA MET A 42 4.09 -12.17 4.95
C MET A 42 4.09 -12.81 6.34
N GLU A 43 5.27 -12.97 6.96
CA GLU A 43 5.40 -13.49 8.32
C GLU A 43 4.65 -12.63 9.35
N LYS A 44 4.69 -11.30 9.20
CA LYS A 44 3.94 -10.35 10.04
C LYS A 44 2.44 -10.45 9.80
N ILE A 45 2.03 -10.66 8.55
CA ILE A 45 0.61 -10.88 8.22
C ILE A 45 0.12 -12.19 8.83
N LEU A 46 0.95 -13.24 8.84
CA LEU A 46 0.63 -14.51 9.49
C LEU A 46 0.55 -14.42 11.02
N ASP A 47 1.29 -13.50 11.65
CA ASP A 47 1.19 -13.24 13.10
C ASP A 47 -0.21 -12.74 13.50
N GLU A 48 -0.91 -12.06 12.58
CA GLU A 48 -2.28 -11.57 12.76
C GLU A 48 -3.36 -12.64 12.51
N VAL A 49 -2.98 -13.82 12.03
CA VAL A 49 -3.90 -14.94 11.84
C VAL A 49 -4.01 -15.72 13.16
N PRO A 50 -5.19 -15.85 13.77
CA PRO A 50 -5.31 -16.56 15.07
C PRO A 50 -5.08 -18.07 14.97
N LYS A 51 -5.54 -18.71 13.89
CA LYS A 51 -5.44 -20.17 13.69
C LYS A 51 -4.01 -20.64 13.58
N GLY A 52 -3.68 -21.77 14.21
CA GLY A 52 -2.37 -22.43 14.10
C GLY A 52 -2.24 -23.46 12.96
N GLU A 53 -3.35 -23.86 12.34
CA GLU A 53 -3.40 -24.90 11.32
C GLU A 53 -4.50 -24.60 10.30
N PHE A 54 -4.30 -25.06 9.07
CA PHE A 54 -5.20 -24.80 7.94
C PHE A 54 -5.48 -26.10 7.21
N SER A 55 -6.75 -26.37 6.91
CA SER A 55 -7.23 -27.58 6.24
C SER A 55 -7.10 -27.55 4.72
N SER A 56 -7.00 -26.36 4.13
CA SER A 56 -6.88 -26.19 2.68
C SER A 56 -6.18 -24.89 2.29
N PRO A 57 -5.65 -24.79 1.06
CA PRO A 57 -5.11 -23.53 0.55
C PRO A 57 -6.14 -22.39 0.54
N ALA A 58 -7.42 -22.70 0.25
CA ALA A 58 -8.49 -21.71 0.20
C ALA A 58 -8.76 -21.10 1.59
N GLU A 59 -8.78 -21.93 2.64
CA GLU A 59 -8.90 -21.46 4.02
C GLU A 59 -7.73 -20.56 4.41
N LEU A 60 -6.49 -20.96 4.09
CA LEU A 60 -5.32 -20.13 4.35
C LEU A 60 -5.40 -18.76 3.66
N LEU A 61 -5.75 -18.73 2.38
CA LEU A 61 -5.89 -17.46 1.64
C LEU A 61 -6.99 -16.57 2.24
N HIS A 62 -8.09 -17.17 2.69
CA HIS A 62 -9.15 -16.45 3.38
C HIS A 62 -8.65 -15.82 4.68
N GLU A 63 -7.99 -16.61 5.55
CA GLU A 63 -7.47 -16.13 6.83
C GLU A 63 -6.40 -15.03 6.67
N ILE A 64 -5.52 -15.16 5.67
CA ILE A 64 -4.57 -14.10 5.30
C ILE A 64 -5.30 -12.83 4.85
N SER A 65 -6.37 -12.97 4.04
CA SER A 65 -7.17 -11.81 3.62
C SER A 65 -7.85 -11.11 4.80
N GLU A 66 -8.34 -11.87 5.77
CA GLU A 66 -8.94 -11.31 6.98
C GLU A 66 -7.90 -10.63 7.89
N ALA A 67 -6.70 -11.20 8.00
CA ALA A 67 -5.57 -10.56 8.69
C ALA A 67 -5.18 -9.22 8.06
N ILE A 68 -5.08 -9.17 6.73
CA ILE A 68 -4.83 -7.93 5.99
C ILE A 68 -5.93 -6.91 6.27
N ARG A 69 -7.21 -7.30 6.26
CA ARG A 69 -8.33 -6.39 6.58
C ARG A 69 -8.23 -5.84 8.00
N ARG A 70 -7.91 -6.66 9.00
CA ARG A 70 -7.70 -6.19 10.37
C ARG A 70 -6.58 -5.15 10.47
N LEU A 71 -5.48 -5.37 9.77
CA LEU A 71 -4.38 -4.40 9.70
C LEU A 71 -4.78 -3.11 8.97
N GLU A 72 -5.63 -3.20 7.95
CA GLU A 72 -6.21 -2.04 7.25
C GLU A 72 -7.07 -1.21 8.20
N ASP A 73 -7.98 -1.86 8.91
CA ASP A 73 -8.92 -1.21 9.83
C ASP A 73 -8.19 -0.52 11.00
N ARG A 74 -7.10 -1.11 11.51
CA ARG A 74 -6.25 -0.50 12.54
C ARG A 74 -5.28 0.55 12.00
N GLY A 75 -5.17 0.71 10.68
CA GLY A 75 -4.24 1.66 10.07
C GLY A 75 -2.77 1.28 10.25
N GLU A 76 -2.48 0.02 10.53
CA GLU A 76 -1.13 -0.53 10.75
C GLU A 76 -0.47 -1.00 9.45
N LEU A 77 -1.21 -1.00 8.33
CA LEU A 77 -0.63 -1.25 7.04
C LEU A 77 0.34 -0.14 6.61
N PRO A 78 1.52 -0.50 6.07
CA PRO A 78 2.42 0.42 5.39
C PRO A 78 1.67 1.25 4.35
N VAL A 79 2.06 2.52 4.20
CA VAL A 79 1.41 3.45 3.26
C VAL A 79 1.53 2.95 1.81
N THR A 80 2.51 2.09 1.52
CA THR A 80 2.72 1.33 0.28
C THR A 80 1.63 0.33 -0.07
N ALA A 81 0.84 -0.12 0.91
CA ALA A 81 -0.21 -1.14 0.75
C ALA A 81 -1.58 -0.58 0.41
N ARG A 82 -1.79 0.72 0.62
CA ARG A 82 -3.10 1.35 0.48
C ARG A 82 -3.32 1.75 -0.99
N ARG A 83 -4.03 0.93 -1.77
CA ARG A 83 -4.31 1.24 -3.19
C ARG A 83 -5.23 2.45 -3.38
N GLY A 84 -4.79 3.37 -4.23
CA GLY A 84 -5.56 3.97 -5.35
C GLY A 84 -6.63 5.03 -5.04
N ILE A 85 -7.31 4.97 -3.90
CA ILE A 85 -8.34 5.96 -3.51
C ILE A 85 -7.95 6.64 -2.20
N ASN A 86 -7.30 5.91 -1.29
CA ASN A 86 -7.06 6.40 0.06
C ASN A 86 -6.01 7.52 0.11
N TRP A 87 -4.99 7.53 -0.77
CA TRP A 87 -4.02 8.64 -0.79
C TRP A 87 -4.68 9.94 -1.23
N ALA A 88 -5.59 9.91 -2.21
CA ALA A 88 -6.33 11.09 -2.63
C ALA A 88 -7.27 11.57 -1.52
N VAL A 89 -7.97 10.65 -0.85
CA VAL A 89 -8.80 10.97 0.33
C VAL A 89 -7.96 11.55 1.47
N GLU A 90 -6.77 11.03 1.70
CA GLU A 90 -5.85 11.51 2.74
C GLU A 90 -5.29 12.90 2.40
N VAL A 91 -4.94 13.15 1.14
CA VAL A 91 -4.62 14.49 0.64
C VAL A 91 -5.81 15.43 0.89
N LEU A 92 -7.03 15.05 0.50
CA LEU A 92 -8.23 15.86 0.71
C LEU A 92 -8.53 16.11 2.20
N LYS A 93 -8.29 15.13 3.09
CA LYS A 93 -8.43 15.31 4.54
C LYS A 93 -7.46 16.37 5.07
N ARG A 94 -6.21 16.38 4.60
CA ARG A 94 -5.17 17.34 4.98
C ARG A 94 -5.38 18.73 4.38
N LEU A 95 -6.02 18.79 3.21
CA LEU A 95 -6.46 20.02 2.57
C LEU A 95 -7.76 20.57 3.15
N ARG A 96 -8.44 19.86 4.06
CA ARG A 96 -9.68 20.35 4.67
C ARG A 96 -9.40 21.66 5.42
N GLY A 97 -10.16 22.70 5.09
CA GLY A 97 -9.98 24.04 5.66
C GLY A 97 -8.76 24.80 5.12
N ALA A 98 -8.11 24.31 4.07
CA ALA A 98 -7.15 25.13 3.32
C ALA A 98 -7.89 26.16 2.47
N GLU A 99 -7.38 27.38 2.46
CA GLU A 99 -7.81 28.42 1.54
C GLU A 99 -7.02 28.30 0.24
N PHE A 100 -7.73 28.40 -0.88
CA PHE A 100 -7.13 28.37 -2.22
C PHE A 100 -7.14 29.78 -2.82
N PRO A 101 -6.11 30.16 -3.61
CA PRO A 101 -4.99 29.31 -4.04
C PRO A 101 -3.96 29.05 -2.95
N ILE A 102 -3.48 27.80 -2.87
CA ILE A 102 -2.46 27.38 -1.92
C ILE A 102 -1.09 27.33 -2.62
N ASN A 103 -0.04 27.81 -1.95
CA ASN A 103 1.32 27.73 -2.50
C ASN A 103 1.98 26.37 -2.18
N LYS A 104 3.05 26.05 -2.91
CA LYS A 104 3.77 24.77 -2.80
C LYS A 104 4.39 24.53 -1.42
N GLU A 105 4.88 25.57 -0.74
CA GLU A 105 5.46 25.44 0.60
C GLU A 105 4.40 25.08 1.65
N GLU A 106 3.26 25.77 1.62
CA GLU A 106 2.13 25.52 2.51
C GLU A 106 1.48 24.15 2.21
N LEU A 107 1.38 23.78 0.93
CA LEU A 107 0.95 22.44 0.53
C LEU A 107 1.90 21.36 1.07
N ALA A 108 3.21 21.58 0.99
CA ALA A 108 4.20 20.62 1.50
C ALA A 108 4.09 20.42 3.00
N LYS A 109 3.88 21.51 3.76
CA LYS A 109 3.64 21.43 5.22
C LYS A 109 2.40 20.62 5.54
N ARG A 110 1.29 20.85 4.83
CA ARG A 110 0.03 20.11 5.06
C ARG A 110 0.15 18.64 4.71
N LEU A 111 0.95 18.30 3.71
CA LEU A 111 1.17 16.93 3.28
C LEU A 111 2.34 16.25 4.01
N GLU A 112 2.95 16.90 5.00
CA GLU A 112 4.09 16.35 5.74
C GLU A 112 3.81 14.97 6.33
N GLY A 113 4.78 14.05 6.21
CA GLY A 113 4.63 12.66 6.66
C GLY A 113 3.69 11.82 5.80
N LEU A 114 3.07 12.38 4.74
CA LEU A 114 2.39 11.55 3.74
C LEU A 114 3.42 10.84 2.88
N GLN A 115 3.21 9.55 2.70
CA GLN A 115 4.01 8.76 1.78
C GLN A 115 3.09 8.16 0.72
N TRP A 116 3.62 7.92 -0.46
CA TRP A 116 2.97 7.13 -1.49
C TRP A 116 3.94 6.06 -1.93
N ARG A 117 3.60 4.79 -1.70
CA ARG A 117 4.49 3.66 -2.04
C ARG A 117 5.93 3.82 -1.49
N GLY A 118 6.04 4.36 -0.29
CA GLY A 118 7.33 4.53 0.41
C GLY A 118 8.10 5.76 -0.07
N VAL A 119 7.60 6.46 -1.08
CA VAL A 119 8.11 7.75 -1.52
C VAL A 119 7.45 8.84 -0.68
N ASP A 120 8.26 9.66 -0.04
CA ASP A 120 7.80 10.86 0.64
C ASP A 120 7.14 11.80 -0.38
N ILE A 121 5.96 12.34 -0.05
CA ILE A 121 5.23 13.26 -0.93
C ILE A 121 6.08 14.48 -1.31
N ARG A 122 7.05 14.89 -0.48
CA ARG A 122 7.99 15.98 -0.80
C ARG A 122 8.83 15.68 -2.03
N ASN A 123 9.21 14.42 -2.25
CA ASN A 123 9.92 14.00 -3.46
C ASN A 123 9.02 14.02 -4.69
N LEU A 124 7.71 13.81 -4.53
CA LEU A 124 6.74 14.03 -5.60
C LEU A 124 6.59 15.52 -5.91
N MET A 125 6.59 16.37 -4.89
CA MET A 125 6.48 17.82 -5.06
C MET A 125 7.66 18.41 -5.82
N SER A 126 8.88 17.87 -5.70
CA SER A 126 10.01 18.32 -6.53
C SER A 126 9.80 18.10 -8.04
N GLU A 127 8.93 17.17 -8.44
CA GLU A 127 8.61 16.89 -9.85
C GLU A 127 7.50 17.81 -10.41
N ILE A 128 6.79 18.54 -9.54
CA ILE A 128 5.75 19.49 -9.91
C ILE A 128 6.39 20.84 -10.21
N GLY A 129 6.25 21.34 -11.44
CA GLY A 129 6.81 22.61 -11.87
C GLY A 129 6.00 23.85 -11.50
N LYS A 130 4.86 23.68 -10.81
CA LYS A 130 3.97 24.77 -10.36
C LYS A 130 4.22 25.10 -8.89
N ASP A 131 4.08 26.39 -8.55
CA ASP A 131 4.24 26.91 -7.19
C ASP A 131 2.92 27.29 -6.51
N LYS A 132 1.80 27.26 -7.24
CA LYS A 132 0.45 27.55 -6.75
C LYS A 132 -0.55 26.56 -7.32
N PHE A 133 -1.58 26.28 -6.54
CA PHE A 133 -2.66 25.36 -6.87
C PHE A 133 -3.99 26.04 -6.55
N GLU A 134 -4.91 26.04 -7.51
CA GLU A 134 -6.17 26.79 -7.46
C GLU A 134 -7.30 25.99 -6.81
N SER A 135 -7.18 24.66 -6.74
CA SER A 135 -8.20 23.81 -6.13
C SER A 135 -7.66 22.47 -5.61
N PRO A 136 -8.40 21.78 -4.71
CA PRO A 136 -8.05 20.43 -4.29
C PRO A 136 -7.94 19.44 -5.47
N ALA A 137 -8.79 19.61 -6.50
CA ALA A 137 -8.76 18.77 -7.69
C ALA A 137 -7.45 18.96 -8.49
N GLU A 138 -6.97 20.20 -8.60
CA GLU A 138 -5.68 20.49 -9.24
C GLU A 138 -4.52 19.88 -8.45
N VAL A 139 -4.54 19.97 -7.12
CA VAL A 139 -3.51 19.30 -6.28
C VAL A 139 -3.46 17.80 -6.56
N LEU A 140 -4.61 17.12 -6.58
CA LEU A 140 -4.68 15.70 -6.88
C LEU A 140 -4.17 15.36 -8.27
N HIS A 141 -4.50 16.20 -9.26
CA HIS A 141 -4.04 16.04 -10.63
C HIS A 141 -2.51 16.14 -10.73
N GLU A 142 -1.91 17.20 -10.18
CA GLU A 142 -0.47 17.43 -10.25
C GLU A 142 0.32 16.35 -9.50
N LEU A 143 -0.17 15.90 -8.34
CA LEU A 143 0.43 14.77 -7.61
C LEU A 143 0.35 13.48 -8.43
N SER A 144 -0.78 13.23 -9.10
CA SER A 144 -0.96 12.07 -9.98
C SER A 144 0.01 12.10 -11.17
N GLU A 145 0.24 13.25 -11.78
CA GLU A 145 1.21 13.41 -12.88
C GLU A 145 2.66 13.25 -12.40
N ALA A 146 3.00 13.79 -11.23
CA ALA A 146 4.31 13.57 -10.60
C ALA A 146 4.57 12.09 -10.32
N ILE A 147 3.56 11.37 -9.82
CA ILE A 147 3.62 9.93 -9.58
C ILE A 147 3.94 9.18 -10.88
N LYS A 148 3.23 9.46 -11.97
CA LYS A 148 3.47 8.80 -13.27
C LYS A 148 4.91 9.00 -13.74
N LYS A 149 5.43 10.23 -13.64
CA LYS A 149 6.83 10.54 -14.01
C LYS A 149 7.84 9.74 -13.19
N LEU A 150 7.61 9.55 -11.89
CA LEU A 150 8.49 8.74 -11.05
C LEU A 150 8.39 7.23 -11.37
N GLU A 151 7.20 6.74 -11.72
CA GLU A 151 7.03 5.36 -12.20
C GLU A 151 7.76 5.15 -13.54
N GLU A 152 7.67 6.10 -14.48
CA GLU A 152 8.38 6.08 -15.77
C GLU A 152 9.90 6.13 -15.59
N LYS A 153 10.40 6.89 -14.61
CA LYS A 153 11.83 6.94 -14.24
C LYS A 153 12.32 5.68 -13.52
N GLY A 154 11.45 4.71 -13.21
CA GLY A 154 11.80 3.48 -12.49
C GLY A 154 12.18 3.69 -11.02
N VAL A 155 11.94 4.89 -10.48
CA VAL A 155 12.21 5.24 -9.07
C VAL A 155 11.22 4.55 -8.14
N VAL A 156 10.03 4.20 -8.66
CA VAL A 156 8.99 3.48 -7.93
C VAL A 156 8.52 2.30 -8.77
N GLN A 157 8.68 1.07 -8.25
CA GLN A 157 8.12 -0.10 -8.90
C GLN A 157 6.59 -0.10 -8.75
N ALA A 158 5.90 -0.14 -9.89
CA ALA A 158 4.45 -0.03 -9.97
C ALA A 158 3.71 -1.18 -9.29
#